data_AF-A0A8S9RR58-F1
#
_entry.id   AF-A0A8S9RR58-F1
#
_cell.length_a   1.000
_cell.length_b   1.000
_cell.length_c   1.000
_cell.angle_alpha   90.00
_cell.angle_beta   90.00
_cell.angle_gamma   90.00
#
_symmetry.space_group_name_H-M   'P 1'
#
loop_
_entity.id
_entity.type
_entity.pdbx_description
1 polymer ?
#
loop_
_entity_poly.entity_id
_entity_poly.type
_entity_poly.pdbx_seq_one_letter_code
_entity_poly.pdbx_strand_id
1 'polypeptide(L)'
;MESTATIALDRSTQLKAFDETKTGVKGLVEAGISEIPAIFHAPPSTITTPKPPSSSQFTIPTIDLQGGSTDSISRPSLVEKIGDAAERWGFFQVINHGIPLIVMDRMKEGVREFHELD
;
A
#
# COMPACT_ATOMS: atom_id res chain seq x y z
N MET A 1 -36.04 -6.20 -6.50
CA MET A 1 -34.79 -6.93 -6.18
C MET A 1 -34.13 -7.25 -7.51
N GLU A 2 -33.05 -6.55 -7.85
CA GLU A 2 -32.29 -6.88 -9.07
C GLU A 2 -31.58 -8.23 -8.89
N SER A 3 -31.56 -9.02 -9.97
CA SER A 3 -30.87 -10.31 -9.98
C SER A 3 -29.35 -10.10 -9.87
N THR A 4 -28.66 -11.00 -9.19
CA THR A 4 -27.19 -11.02 -9.13
C THR A 4 -26.55 -11.10 -10.52
N ALA A 5 -27.24 -11.71 -11.50
CA ALA A 5 -26.79 -11.75 -12.89
C ALA A 5 -26.83 -10.37 -13.58
N THR A 6 -27.84 -9.54 -13.28
CA THR A 6 -27.94 -8.17 -13.81
C THR A 6 -26.89 -7.24 -13.20
N ILE A 7 -26.60 -7.36 -11.90
CA ILE A 7 -25.54 -6.58 -11.22
C ILE A 7 -24.14 -6.97 -11.74
N ALA A 8 -23.90 -8.26 -12.00
CA ALA A 8 -22.63 -8.73 -12.56
C ALA A 8 -22.43 -8.28 -14.02
N LEU A 9 -23.49 -8.28 -14.83
CA LEU A 9 -23.47 -7.80 -16.22
C LEU A 9 -23.23 -6.27 -16.28
N ASP A 10 -23.87 -5.53 -15.37
CA ASP A 10 -23.68 -4.08 -15.19
C ASP A 10 -22.23 -3.75 -14.77
N ARG A 11 -21.69 -4.44 -13.75
CA ARG A 11 -20.30 -4.26 -13.31
C ARG A 11 -19.28 -4.53 -14.42
N SER A 12 -19.45 -5.61 -15.17
CA SER A 12 -18.54 -5.97 -16.28
C SER A 12 -18.54 -4.91 -17.38
N THR A 13 -19.71 -4.34 -17.69
CA THR A 13 -19.85 -3.27 -18.68
C THR A 13 -19.16 -1.99 -18.22
N GLN A 14 -19.35 -1.58 -16.96
CA GLN A 14 -18.69 -0.42 -16.38
C GLN A 14 -17.17 -0.58 -16.31
N LEU A 15 -16.66 -1.78 -16.00
CA LEU A 15 -15.22 -2.08 -15.99
C LEU A 15 -14.60 -1.93 -17.39
N LYS A 16 -15.31 -2.40 -18.43
CA LYS A 16 -14.86 -2.23 -19.82
C LYS A 16 -14.81 -0.75 -20.21
N ALA A 17 -15.89 -0.01 -19.95
CA ALA A 17 -15.94 1.42 -20.23
C ALA A 17 -14.83 2.20 -19.51
N PHE A 18 -14.54 1.85 -18.25
CA PHE A 18 -13.43 2.42 -17.49
C PHE A 18 -12.07 2.07 -18.11
N ASP A 19 -11.81 0.80 -18.44
CA ASP A 19 -10.54 0.39 -19.07
C ASP A 19 -10.32 1.04 -20.44
N GLU A 20 -11.39 1.27 -21.20
CA GLU A 20 -11.37 1.96 -22.50
C GLU A 20 -10.97 3.44 -22.38
N THR A 21 -11.15 4.08 -21.23
CA THR A 21 -10.65 5.45 -21.01
C THR A 21 -9.12 5.54 -21.07
N LYS A 22 -8.42 4.45 -20.70
CA LYS A 22 -6.95 4.38 -20.61
C LYS A 22 -6.29 5.43 -19.71
N THR A 23 -7.07 6.15 -18.89
CA THR A 23 -6.56 7.19 -17.97
C THR A 23 -6.35 6.69 -16.54
N GLY A 24 -6.77 5.45 -16.24
CA GLY A 24 -6.76 4.90 -14.90
C GLY A 24 -7.59 5.70 -13.89
N VAL A 25 -7.37 5.45 -12.60
CA VAL A 25 -8.10 6.14 -11.53
C VAL A 25 -7.70 7.62 -11.38
N LYS A 26 -6.48 7.99 -11.82
CA LYS A 26 -6.03 9.38 -11.84
C LYS A 26 -6.92 10.25 -12.74
N GLY A 27 -7.23 9.77 -13.96
CA GLY A 27 -8.12 10.51 -14.87
C GLY A 27 -9.54 10.72 -14.33
N LEU A 28 -10.04 9.83 -13.46
CA LEU A 28 -11.32 10.06 -12.77
C LEU A 28 -11.23 11.26 -11.83
N VAL A 29 -10.12 11.38 -11.08
CA VAL A 29 -9.88 12.51 -10.17
C VAL A 29 -9.75 13.82 -10.95
N GLU A 30 -9.00 13.81 -12.05
CA GLU A 30 -8.81 14.98 -12.92
C GLU A 30 -10.09 15.41 -13.64
N ALA A 31 -10.96 14.45 -13.99
CA ALA A 31 -12.29 14.72 -14.53
C ALA A 31 -13.25 15.36 -13.49
N GLY A 32 -12.86 15.45 -12.22
CA GLY A 32 -13.64 16.11 -11.17
C GLY A 32 -14.95 15.40 -10.84
N ILE A 33 -14.97 14.06 -10.88
CA ILE A 33 -16.18 13.28 -10.58
C ILE A 33 -16.73 13.63 -9.18
N SER A 34 -18.05 13.75 -9.06
CA SER A 34 -18.73 14.03 -7.79
C SER A 34 -19.03 12.77 -6.98
N GLU A 35 -19.05 11.61 -7.62
CA GLU A 35 -19.37 10.32 -7.00
C GLU A 35 -18.41 9.24 -7.48
N ILE A 36 -18.03 8.33 -6.56
CA ILE A 36 -17.16 7.19 -6.87
C ILE A 36 -17.96 6.18 -7.72
N PRO A 37 -17.42 5.73 -8.88
CA PRO A 37 -18.09 4.72 -9.68
C PRO A 37 -18.35 3.43 -8.88
N ALA A 38 -19.53 2.83 -9.07
CA ALA A 38 -19.97 1.66 -8.32
C ALA A 38 -18.99 0.47 -8.43
N ILE A 39 -18.19 0.40 -9.50
CA ILE A 39 -17.13 -0.60 -9.66
C ILE A 39 -16.06 -0.56 -8.54
N PHE A 40 -15.85 0.59 -7.88
CA PHE A 40 -14.90 0.74 -6.79
C PHE A 40 -15.51 0.59 -5.39
N HIS A 41 -16.83 0.38 -5.30
CA HIS A 41 -17.46 0.13 -4.01
C HIS A 41 -17.07 -1.25 -3.48
N ALA A 42 -16.49 -1.25 -2.28
CA ALA A 42 -16.20 -2.48 -1.55
C ALA A 42 -17.51 -3.20 -1.19
N PRO A 43 -17.58 -4.54 -1.30
CA PRO A 43 -18.72 -5.30 -0.80
C PRO A 43 -19.01 -4.97 0.67
N PRO A 44 -20.28 -4.98 1.11
CA PRO A 44 -20.62 -4.72 2.52
C PRO A 44 -19.89 -5.61 3.53
N SER A 45 -19.52 -6.84 3.14
CA SER A 45 -18.72 -7.78 3.94
C SER A 45 -17.28 -7.32 4.19
N THR A 46 -16.74 -6.45 3.32
CA THR A 46 -15.41 -5.84 3.48
C THR A 46 -15.46 -4.46 4.14
N ILE A 47 -16.65 -3.84 4.26
CA ILE A 47 -16.84 -2.59 5.00
C ILE A 47 -16.96 -2.90 6.50
N THR A 48 -15.94 -3.55 7.05
CA THR A 48 -15.65 -3.33 8.47
C THR A 48 -14.81 -2.06 8.44
N THR A 49 -15.37 -0.91 8.78
CA THR A 49 -14.54 0.28 9.01
C THR A 49 -13.48 -0.13 10.02
N PRO A 50 -12.20 -0.24 9.64
CA PRO A 50 -11.18 -0.52 10.62
C PRO A 50 -11.13 0.76 11.43
N LYS A 51 -11.82 0.77 12.58
CA LYS A 51 -11.59 1.80 13.58
C LYS A 51 -10.08 1.77 13.78
N PRO A 52 -9.35 2.86 13.48
CA PRO A 52 -7.92 2.86 13.72
C PRO A 52 -7.75 2.40 15.16
N PRO A 53 -6.90 1.38 15.42
CA PRO A 53 -6.71 0.90 16.77
C PRO A 53 -6.42 2.12 17.64
N SER A 54 -7.11 2.23 18.79
CA SER A 54 -6.79 3.27 19.76
C SER A 54 -5.29 3.26 19.94
N SER A 55 -4.65 4.42 19.80
CA SER A 55 -3.22 4.65 19.50
C SER A 55 -2.22 4.13 20.55
N SER A 56 -2.58 3.15 21.36
CA SER A 56 -1.90 2.73 22.57
C SER A 56 -1.55 1.25 22.68
N GLN A 57 -1.77 0.40 21.66
CA GLN A 57 -1.53 -1.04 21.85
C GLN A 57 -0.67 -1.77 20.81
N PHE A 58 -0.42 -1.24 19.60
CA PHE A 58 0.38 -1.96 18.61
C PHE A 58 1.26 -1.01 17.81
N THR A 59 2.56 -1.01 18.13
CA THR A 59 3.59 -0.32 17.33
C THR A 59 4.29 -1.37 16.48
N ILE A 60 4.28 -1.18 15.16
CA ILE A 60 5.04 -2.02 14.22
C ILE A 60 6.52 -2.00 14.63
N PRO A 61 7.18 -3.15 14.79
CA PRO A 61 8.60 -3.20 15.14
C PRO A 61 9.44 -2.39 14.17
N THR A 62 10.40 -1.61 14.69
CA THR A 62 11.39 -0.89 13.89
C THR A 62 12.77 -1.42 14.24
N ILE A 63 13.51 -1.88 13.24
CA ILE A 63 14.80 -2.55 13.39
C ILE A 63 15.91 -1.61 12.88
N ASP A 64 16.87 -1.31 13.75
CA ASP A 64 18.07 -0.58 13.39
C ASP A 64 19.12 -1.52 12.79
N LEU A 65 19.50 -1.30 11.53
CA LEU A 65 20.48 -2.10 10.81
C LEU A 65 21.93 -1.60 10.96
N GLN A 66 22.16 -0.54 11.75
CA GLN A 66 23.50 0.00 11.98
C GLN A 66 24.46 -1.08 12.51
N GLY A 67 25.66 -1.17 11.94
CA GLY A 67 26.71 -2.12 12.36
C GLY A 67 26.48 -3.58 11.94
N GLY A 68 25.30 -3.96 11.43
CA GLY A 68 24.96 -5.36 11.10
C GLY A 68 25.77 -6.00 9.95
N SER A 69 26.47 -5.18 9.16
CA SER A 69 27.36 -5.63 8.07
C SER A 69 28.84 -5.68 8.46
N THR A 70 29.26 -4.98 9.52
CA THR A 70 30.69 -4.81 9.87
C THR A 70 31.03 -5.44 11.21
N ASP A 71 30.06 -5.55 12.11
CA ASP A 71 30.30 -5.92 13.50
C ASP A 71 29.81 -7.36 13.73
N SER A 72 30.75 -8.30 13.69
CA SER A 72 30.47 -9.74 13.87
C SER A 72 29.80 -10.08 15.20
N ILE A 73 29.96 -9.21 16.22
CA ILE A 73 29.38 -9.36 17.55
C ILE A 73 27.91 -8.91 17.59
N SER A 74 27.54 -7.85 16.86
CA SER A 74 26.16 -7.33 16.87
C SER A 74 25.24 -8.06 15.89
N ARG A 75 25.81 -8.65 14.83
CA ARG A 75 25.06 -9.35 13.77
C ARG A 75 24.15 -10.48 14.28
N PRO A 76 24.54 -11.39 15.21
CA PRO A 76 23.64 -12.43 15.71
C PRO A 76 22.39 -11.85 16.38
N SER A 77 22.55 -10.83 17.22
CA SER A 77 21.42 -10.16 17.90
C SER A 77 20.48 -9.45 16.94
N LEU A 78 21.01 -8.93 15.83
CA LEU A 78 20.22 -8.31 14.78
C LEU A 78 19.39 -9.34 14.02
N VAL A 79 20.00 -10.48 13.67
CA VAL A 79 19.31 -11.59 13.00
C VAL A 79 18.17 -12.13 13.88
N GLU A 80 18.40 -12.25 15.19
CA GLU A 80 17.37 -12.65 16.15
C GLU A 80 16.20 -11.66 16.17
N LYS A 81 16.46 -10.35 16.25
CA LYS A 81 15.40 -9.32 16.19
C LYS A 81 14.58 -9.38 14.90
N ILE A 82 15.23 -9.63 13.76
CA ILE A 82 14.55 -9.79 12.46
C ILE A 82 13.67 -11.04 12.48
N GLY A 83 14.18 -12.16 12.99
CA GLY A 83 13.43 -13.40 13.15
C GLY A 83 12.18 -13.22 14.02
N ASP A 84 12.36 -12.63 15.21
CA ASP A 84 11.27 -12.33 16.15
C ASP A 84 10.18 -11.44 15.52
N ALA A 85 10.58 -10.40 14.78
CA ALA A 85 9.64 -9.52 14.12
C ALA A 85 8.91 -10.23 12.97
N ALA A 86 9.62 -11.02 12.16
CA ALA A 86 9.02 -11.78 11.07
C ALA A 86 8.04 -12.85 11.57
N GLU A 87 8.38 -13.58 12.64
CA GLU A 87 7.54 -14.64 13.21
C GLU A 87 6.30 -14.07 13.90
N ARG A 88 6.46 -13.03 14.73
CA ARG A 88 5.35 -12.49 15.54
C ARG A 88 4.46 -11.52 14.78
N TRP A 89 5.02 -10.73 13.86
CA TRP A 89 4.30 -9.65 13.18
C TRP A 89 4.12 -9.88 11.69
N GLY A 90 5.01 -10.65 11.04
CA GLY A 90 5.05 -10.76 9.58
C GLY A 90 5.41 -9.44 8.86
N PHE A 91 5.69 -8.37 9.62
CA PHE A 91 5.95 -7.03 9.10
C PHE A 91 6.77 -6.20 10.10
N PHE A 92 7.73 -5.42 9.60
CA PHE A 92 8.58 -4.53 10.39
C PHE A 92 9.14 -3.40 9.52
N GLN A 93 9.60 -2.33 10.18
CA GLN A 93 10.29 -1.21 9.56
C GLN A 93 11.79 -1.34 9.78
N VAL A 94 12.61 -0.75 8.91
CA VAL A 94 14.07 -0.72 9.06
C VAL A 94 14.59 0.71 8.99
N ILE A 95 15.59 1.02 9.82
CA ILE A 95 16.36 2.28 9.78
C ILE A 95 17.85 1.97 9.66
N ASN A 96 18.66 2.97 9.27
CA ASN A 96 20.10 2.81 9.05
C ASN A 96 20.45 1.65 8.08
N HIS A 97 19.58 1.40 7.09
CA HIS A 97 19.71 0.32 6.11
C HIS A 97 20.82 0.54 5.06
N GLY A 98 21.59 1.63 5.16
CA GLY A 98 22.72 1.93 4.29
C GLY A 98 22.37 2.47 2.91
N ILE A 99 21.07 2.62 2.57
CA ILE A 99 20.63 3.24 1.32
C ILE A 99 20.58 4.76 1.54
N PRO A 100 21.31 5.57 0.74
CA PRO A 100 21.28 7.02 0.90
C PRO A 100 19.87 7.59 0.69
N LEU A 101 19.47 8.54 1.56
CA LEU A 101 18.14 9.17 1.49
C LEU A 101 17.85 9.79 0.11
N ILE A 102 18.86 10.39 -0.52
CA ILE A 102 18.74 10.97 -1.86
C ILE A 102 18.30 9.97 -2.92
N VAL A 103 18.67 8.69 -2.79
CA VAL A 103 18.23 7.64 -3.72
C VAL A 103 16.74 7.36 -3.55
N MET A 104 16.27 7.27 -2.29
CA MET A 104 14.86 7.08 -1.99
C MET A 104 14.01 8.28 -2.40
N ASP A 105 14.52 9.50 -2.22
CA ASP A 105 13.85 10.73 -2.63
C ASP A 105 13.72 10.82 -4.15
N ARG A 106 14.81 10.53 -4.89
CA ARG A 106 14.77 10.47 -6.35
C ARG A 106 13.86 9.36 -6.88
N MET A 107 13.79 8.22 -6.20
CA MET A 107 12.86 7.15 -6.54
C MET A 107 11.40 7.61 -6.40
N LYS A 108 11.06 8.24 -5.26
CA LYS A 108 9.70 8.80 -5.05
C LYS A 108 9.36 9.85 -6.09
N GLU A 109 10.32 10.71 -6.43
CA GLU A 109 10.10 11.75 -7.43
C GLU A 109 9.91 11.15 -8.83
N GLY A 110 10.76 10.21 -9.25
CA GLY A 110 10.60 9.56 -10.56
C GLY A 110 9.26 8.82 -10.71
N VAL A 111 8.76 8.18 -9.65
CA VAL A 111 7.41 7.56 -9.66
C VAL A 111 6.33 8.62 -9.78
N ARG A 112 6.45 9.74 -9.08
CA ARG A 112 5.51 10.86 -9.18
C ARG A 112 5.50 11.40 -10.61
N GLU A 113 6.66 11.82 -11.12
CA GLU A 113 6.83 12.35 -12.47
C GLU A 113 6.22 11.41 -13.50
N PHE A 114 6.50 10.11 -13.45
CA PHE A 114 5.92 9.11 -14.37
C PHE A 114 4.39 9.13 -14.39
N HIS A 115 3.75 9.23 -13.23
CA HIS A 115 2.29 9.29 -13.14
C HIS A 115 1.71 10.67 -13.44
N GLU A 116 2.54 11.72 -13.47
CA GLU A 116 2.18 13.08 -13.87
C GLU A 116 2.41 13.38 -15.37
N LEU A 117 3.04 12.48 -16.12
CA LEU A 117 3.15 12.60 -17.57
C LEU A 117 1.77 12.45 -18.23
N ASP A 118 1.47 13.35 -19.17
CA ASP A 118 0.26 13.35 -20.03
C ASP A 118 0.22 12.15 -21.00
#